data_AF-A0A5C7XTN2-F1
#
_entry.id   AF-A0A5C7XTN2-F1
#
_cell.length_a   1.000
_cell.length_b   1.000
_cell.length_c   1.000
_cell.angle_alpha   90.00
_cell.angle_beta   90.00
_cell.angle_gamma   90.00
#
_symmetry.space_group_name_H-M   'P 1'
#
loop_
_entity.id
_entity.type
_entity.pdbx_description
1 polymer ?
#
loop_
_entity_poly.entity_id
_entity_poly.type
_entity_poly.pdbx_seq_one_letter_code
_entity_poly.pdbx_strand_id
1 'polypeptide(L)' 'MDGILSWWDGVELWLSGLGFVFQTIIVMPVVLALGYGIALVSDASLGNGIRVLRRIRGHNERPR' A
#
# COMPACT_ATOMS: atom_id res chain seq x y z
N MET A 1 -14.28 -15.64 -11.16
CA MET A 1 -13.86 -14.29 -10.72
C MET A 1 -14.56 -13.87 -9.42
N ASP A 2 -15.43 -14.73 -8.87
CA ASP A 2 -16.30 -14.41 -7.74
C ASP A 2 -15.73 -14.79 -6.37
N GLY A 3 -14.64 -15.56 -6.31
CA GLY A 3 -14.08 -16.04 -5.04
C GLY A 3 -13.61 -14.92 -4.10
N ILE A 4 -13.12 -13.81 -4.66
CA ILE A 4 -12.73 -12.63 -3.88
C ILE A 4 -13.96 -11.87 -3.36
N LEU A 5 -15.01 -11.74 -4.18
CA LEU A 5 -16.26 -11.08 -3.79
C LEU A 5 -17.00 -11.87 -2.72
N SER A 6 -17.06 -13.20 -2.84
CA SER A 6 -17.69 -14.07 -1.84
C SER A 6 -16.91 -14.14 -0.54
N TRP A 7 -15.58 -14.07 -0.61
CA TRP A 7 -14.73 -14.01 0.58
C TRP A 7 -14.92 -12.68 1.32
N TRP A 8 -14.97 -11.58 0.57
CA TRP A 8 -15.21 -10.24 1.11
C TRP A 8 -16.58 -10.12 1.79
N ASP A 9 -17.64 -10.66 1.18
CA ASP A 9 -18.99 -10.71 1.76
C ASP A 9 -19.03 -11.46 3.11
N GLY A 10 -18.32 -12.59 3.22
CA GLY A 10 -18.17 -13.31 4.50
C GLY A 10 -17.40 -12.53 5.56
N VAL A 11 -16.41 -11.73 5.14
CA VAL A 11 -15.65 -10.83 6.03
C VAL A 11 -16.53 -9.68 6.52
N GLU A 12 -17.38 -9.09 5.67
CA GLU A 12 -18.34 -8.06 6.05
C GLU A 12 -19.37 -8.59 7.07
N LEU A 13 -19.87 -9.80 6.88
CA LEU A 13 -20.80 -10.46 7.82
C LEU A 13 -20.15 -10.75 9.17
N TRP A 14 -18.88 -11.20 9.16
CA TRP A 14 -18.13 -11.45 10.40
C TRP A 14 -17.80 -10.15 11.15
N LEU A 15 -17.38 -9.10 10.43
CA LEU A 15 -17.07 -7.78 11.02
C LEU A 15 -18.32 -7.07 11.55
N SER A 16 -19.44 -7.13 10.82
CA SER A 16 -20.70 -6.51 11.26
C SER A 16 -21.36 -7.26 12.42
N GLY A 17 -21.09 -8.56 12.57
CA GLY A 17 -21.49 -9.36 13.73
C GLY A 17 -20.62 -9.17 14.98
N LEU A 18 -19.42 -8.57 14.84
CA LEU A 18 -18.54 -8.26 15.97
C LEU A 18 -18.93 -6.93 16.63
N GLY A 19 -18.87 -6.88 17.96
CA GLY A 19 -19.08 -5.62 18.69
C GLY A 19 -18.04 -4.55 18.33
N PHE A 20 -18.44 -3.28 18.38
CA PHE A 20 -17.65 -2.10 17.97
C PHE A 20 -16.17 -2.09 18.45
N VAL A 21 -15.91 -2.61 19.65
CA VAL A 21 -14.55 -2.72 20.21
C VAL A 21 -13.68 -3.70 19.41
N PHE A 22 -14.20 -4.88 19.08
CA PHE A 22 -13.46 -5.88 18.31
C PHE A 22 -13.22 -5.42 16.87
N GLN A 23 -14.22 -4.79 16.24
CA GLN A 23 -14.08 -4.20 14.93
C GLN A 23 -12.92 -3.18 14.91
N THR A 24 -12.85 -2.29 15.90
CA THR A 24 -11.79 -1.28 15.99
C THR A 24 -10.40 -1.91 16.19
N ILE A 25 -10.30 -2.94 17.03
CA ILE A 25 -9.04 -3.66 17.29
C ILE A 25 -8.51 -4.34 16.01
N ILE A 26 -9.39 -4.83 15.15
CA ILE A 26 -8.99 -5.50 13.90
C ILE A 26 -8.71 -4.49 12.78
N VAL A 27 -9.54 -3.45 12.65
CA VAL A 27 -9.43 -2.46 11.58
C VAL A 27 -8.20 -1.56 11.77
N MET A 28 -7.89 -1.13 13.00
CA MET A 28 -6.78 -0.19 13.24
C MET A 28 -5.41 -0.74 12.77
N PRO A 29 -5.00 -1.98 13.08
CA PRO A 29 -3.76 -2.56 12.55
C PRO A 29 -3.74 -2.66 11.03
N VAL A 30 -4.86 -3.02 10.40
CA VAL A 30 -4.95 -3.12 8.93
C VAL A 30 -4.78 -1.74 8.29
N VAL A 31 -5.46 -0.72 8.81
CA VAL A 31 -5.34 0.66 8.34
C VAL A 31 -3.91 1.18 8.54
N LEU A 32 -3.30 0.93 9.70
CA LEU A 32 -1.92 1.28 9.99
C LEU A 32 -0.95 0.60 9.01
N ALA A 33 -1.10 -0.70 8.78
CA ALA A 33 -0.26 -1.45 7.85
C ALA A 33 -0.43 -0.96 6.40
N LEU A 34 -1.66 -0.65 6.00
CA LEU A 34 -1.96 -0.09 4.68
C LEU A 34 -1.33 1.29 4.51
N GLY A 35 -1.50 2.18 5.50
CA GLY A 35 -0.90 3.51 5.49
C GLY A 35 0.63 3.45 5.46
N TYR A 36 1.23 2.57 6.26
CA TYR A 36 2.67 2.34 6.25
C TYR A 36 3.16 1.80 4.90
N GLY A 37 2.43 0.86 4.31
CA GLY A 37 2.72 0.34 2.97
C GLY A 37 2.69 1.43 1.90
N ILE A 38 1.66 2.29 1.91
CA ILE A 38 1.54 3.43 0.99
C ILE A 38 2.69 4.42 1.19
N ALA A 39 3.04 4.73 2.45
CA ALA A 39 4.18 5.59 2.75
C ALA A 39 5.48 5.00 2.21
N LEU A 40 5.73 3.71 2.46
CA LEU A 40 6.93 3.03 1.98
C LEU A 40 7.01 2.99 0.45
N VAL A 41 5.89 2.73 -0.23
CA VAL A 41 5.82 2.76 -1.70
C VAL A 41 6.07 4.18 -2.22
N SER A 42 5.52 5.19 -1.56
CA SER A 42 5.73 6.59 -1.93
C SER A 42 7.21 6.98 -1.77
N ASP A 43 7.82 6.63 -0.64
CA ASP A 43 9.23 6.88 -0.37
C ASP A 43 10.15 6.12 -1.34
N ALA A 44 9.83 4.86 -1.64
CA ALA A 44 10.55 4.06 -2.63
C ALA A 44 10.42 4.65 -4.04
N SER A 45 9.25 5.18 -4.40
CA SER A 45 9.00 5.82 -5.69
C SER A 45 9.85 7.09 -5.84
N LEU A 46 9.94 7.90 -4.80
CA LEU A 46 10.82 9.08 -4.77
C LEU A 46 12.29 8.69 -4.88
N GLY A 47 12.72 7.71 -4.07
CA GLY A 47 14.10 7.23 -4.07
C GLY A 47 14.53 6.60 -5.40
N ASN A 48 13.64 5.83 -6.04
CA ASN A 48 13.89 5.23 -7.35
C ASN A 48 13.84 6.30 -8.46
N GLY A 49 12.89 7.24 -8.38
CA GLY A 49 12.78 8.37 -9.30
C GLY A 49 14.06 9.21 -9.33
N ILE A 50 14.63 9.55 -8.18
CA ILE A 50 15.89 10.31 -8.09
C ILE A 50 17.06 9.51 -8.68
N ARG A 51 17.12 8.19 -8.42
CA ARG A 51 18.18 7.32 -8.95
C ARG A 51 18.13 7.21 -10.46
N VAL A 52 16.93 7.07 -11.02
CA VAL A 52 16.67 7.02 -12.46
C VAL A 52 17.00 8.37 -13.10
N LEU A 53 16.55 9.48 -12.52
CA LEU A 53 16.84 10.83 -13.04
C LEU A 53 18.34 11.14 -13.04
N ARG A 54 19.06 10.73 -11.99
CA ARG A 54 20.51 10.91 -11.89
C ARG A 54 21.26 10.02 -12.90
N ARG A 55 20.75 8.82 -13.19
CA ARG A 55 21.32 7.94 -14.22
C ARG A 55 21.08 8.44 -15.64
N ILE A 56 19.90 9.00 -15.92
CA ILE A 56 19.58 9.62 -17.21
C ILE A 56 20.44 10.88 -17.42
N ARG A 57 20.60 11.72 -16.38
CA ARG A 57 21.42 12.93 -16.47
C ARG A 57 22.92 12.66 -16.57
N GLY A 58 23.41 11.63 -15.89
CA GLY A 58 24.80 11.15 -16.05
C GLY A 58 25.09 10.62 -17.45
N HIS A 59 24.08 10.19 -18.20
CA HIS A 59 24.25 9.80 -19.60
C HIS A 59 24.32 11.00 -20.56
N ASN A 60 23.89 12.19 -20.10
CA ASN A 60 23.81 13.40 -20.92
C ASN A 60 25.06 14.30 -20.83
N GLU A 61 26.08 13.93 -20.05
CA GLU A 61 27.26 14.80 -19.82
C GLU A 61 28.57 14.42 -20.52
N ARG A 62 28.69 13.32 -21.30
CA ARG A 62 29.85 13.12 -22.21
C ARG A 62 29.49 12.20 -23.39
N PRO A 63 30.05 12.33 -24.61
CA PRO A 63 30.87 13.42 -25.17
C PRO A 63 30.49 13.85 -26.62
N ARG A 64 30.70 15.10 -27.00
CA ARG A 64 31.45 15.54 -28.20
C ARG A 64 31.82 17.01 -28.07
#